data_AF-A0A409YFZ7-F1
#
_entry.id   AF-A0A409YFZ7-F1
#
_cell.length_a   1.000
_cell.length_b   1.000
_cell.length_c   1.000
_cell.angle_alpha   90.00
_cell.angle_beta   90.00
_cell.angle_gamma   90.00
#
_symmetry.space_group_name_H-M   'P 1'
#
loop_
_entity.id
_entity.type
_entity.pdbx_description
1 polymer ?
#
loop_
_entity_poly.entity_id
_entity_poly.type
_entity_poly.pdbx_seq_one_letter_code
_entity_poly.pdbx_strand_id
1 'polypeptide(L)'
;MSDAIALRRQLKIKTGVANRLGKEVGVYRKEVAQLEEKRDQLIKDGHPEDEWDVKNTTRMKQESEKMIHDTASRLEAAIEDLRTLIENAKKAGLNEDEELRNAEEALKSVTDTI
;
A
#
# COMPACT_ATOMS: atom_id res chain seq x y z
N MET A 1 20.23 -24.05 -13.14
CA MET A 1 20.76 -23.30 -11.97
C MET A 1 20.56 -21.78 -12.10
N SER A 2 20.62 -21.17 -13.30
CA SER A 2 20.34 -19.74 -13.53
C SER A 2 18.94 -19.31 -13.09
N ASP A 3 17.94 -20.13 -13.36
CA ASP A 3 16.53 -19.72 -13.23
C ASP A 3 16.11 -19.60 -11.76
N ALA A 4 16.64 -20.46 -10.90
CA ALA A 4 16.40 -20.38 -9.46
C ALA A 4 17.09 -19.16 -8.83
N ILE A 5 18.21 -18.67 -9.38
CA ILE A 5 18.86 -17.43 -8.93
C ILE A 5 18.02 -16.22 -9.38
N ALA A 6 17.54 -16.24 -10.62
CA ALA A 6 16.67 -15.20 -11.16
C ALA A 6 15.36 -15.09 -10.36
N LEU A 7 14.72 -16.22 -10.03
CA LEU A 7 13.50 -16.26 -9.22
C LEU A 7 13.70 -15.67 -7.83
N ARG A 8 14.78 -16.04 -7.10
CA ARG A 8 15.10 -15.44 -5.79
C ARG A 8 15.26 -13.93 -5.87
N ARG A 9 16.00 -13.45 -6.87
CA ARG A 9 16.19 -12.01 -7.08
C ARG A 9 14.87 -11.31 -7.36
N GLN A 10 14.01 -11.90 -8.19
CA GLN A 10 12.70 -11.34 -8.47
C GLN A 10 11.80 -11.34 -7.23
N LEU A 11 11.81 -12.41 -6.42
CA LEU A 11 11.03 -12.52 -5.19
C LEU A 11 11.39 -11.38 -4.24
N LYS A 12 12.69 -11.16 -4.02
CA LYS A 12 13.19 -10.06 -3.20
C LYS A 12 12.74 -8.69 -3.72
N ILE A 13 12.87 -8.45 -5.02
CA ILE A 13 12.51 -7.16 -5.64
C ILE A 13 11.01 -6.91 -5.51
N LYS A 14 10.18 -7.87 -5.91
CA LYS A 14 8.72 -7.73 -5.94
C LYS A 14 8.13 -7.67 -4.52
N THR A 15 8.70 -8.41 -3.57
CA THR A 15 8.40 -8.27 -2.14
C THR A 15 8.67 -6.84 -1.64
N GLY A 16 9.82 -6.27 -2.00
CA GLY A 16 10.15 -4.89 -1.65
C GLY A 16 9.19 -3.87 -2.26
N VAL A 17 8.71 -4.11 -3.49
CA VAL A 17 7.71 -3.24 -4.15
C VAL A 17 6.38 -3.28 -3.39
N ALA A 18 5.84 -4.48 -3.14
CA ALA A 18 4.58 -4.65 -2.42
C ALA A 18 4.61 -4.01 -1.02
N ASN A 19 5.70 -4.22 -0.26
CA ASN A 19 5.88 -3.63 1.06
C ASN A 19 5.92 -2.09 1.04
N ARG A 20 6.57 -1.48 0.04
CA ARG A 20 6.61 -0.01 -0.08
C ARG A 20 5.25 0.57 -0.40
N LEU A 21 4.55 -0.02 -1.37
CA LEU A 21 3.21 0.40 -1.76
C LEU A 21 2.21 0.22 -0.61
N GLY A 22 2.28 -0.89 0.13
CA GLY A 22 1.45 -1.10 1.33
C GLY A 22 1.66 -0.03 2.41
N LYS A 23 2.91 0.35 2.65
CA LYS A 23 3.22 1.47 3.57
C LYS A 23 2.70 2.80 3.05
N GLU A 24 2.83 3.06 1.75
CA GLU A 24 2.38 4.30 1.11
C GLU A 24 0.85 4.46 1.20
N VAL A 25 0.09 3.40 0.90
CA VAL A 25 -1.36 3.36 1.14
C VAL A 25 -1.69 3.68 2.60
N GLY A 26 -0.96 3.07 3.54
CA GLY A 26 -1.14 3.34 4.98
C GLY A 26 -0.85 4.79 5.38
N VAL A 27 0.12 5.44 4.75
CA VAL A 27 0.42 6.87 4.98
C VAL A 27 -0.73 7.75 4.50
N TYR A 28 -1.21 7.56 3.27
CA TYR A 28 -2.32 8.37 2.75
C TYR A 28 -3.62 8.12 3.52
N ARG A 29 -3.90 6.89 3.96
CA ARG A 29 -5.04 6.59 4.84
C ARG A 29 -4.99 7.37 6.16
N LYS A 30 -3.81 7.46 6.78
CA LYS A 30 -3.61 8.28 8.00
C LYS A 30 -3.80 9.76 7.73
N GLU A 31 -3.30 10.26 6.59
CA GLU A 31 -3.47 11.66 6.20
C GLU A 31 -4.95 12.01 6.00
N VAL A 32 -5.72 11.16 5.32
CA VAL A 32 -7.18 11.34 5.16
C VAL A 32 -7.88 11.39 6.53
N ALA A 33 -7.53 10.49 7.46
CA ALA A 33 -8.11 10.50 8.80
C ALA A 33 -7.79 11.79 9.58
N GLN A 34 -6.55 12.29 9.49
CA GLN A 34 -6.14 13.53 10.14
C GLN A 34 -6.83 14.76 9.53
N LEU A 35 -6.96 14.81 8.20
CA LEU A 35 -7.68 15.88 7.50
C LEU A 35 -9.18 15.85 7.82
N GLU A 36 -9.75 14.65 7.98
CA GLU A 36 -11.14 14.48 8.40
C GLU A 36 -11.37 14.99 9.82
N GLU A 37 -10.53 14.59 10.77
CA GLU A 37 -10.60 15.07 12.16
C GLU A 37 -10.43 16.59 12.24
N LYS A 38 -9.45 17.14 11.51
CA LYS A 38 -9.24 18.60 11.43
C LYS A 38 -10.46 19.32 10.86
N ARG A 39 -11.03 18.80 9.78
CA ARG A 39 -12.23 19.38 9.14
C ARG A 39 -13.42 19.35 10.09
N ASP A 40 -13.62 18.25 10.80
CA ASP A 40 -14.72 18.11 11.76
C ASP A 40 -14.55 19.05 12.96
N GLN A 41 -13.31 19.28 13.41
CA GLN A 41 -13.01 20.25 14.45
C GLN A 41 -13.32 21.69 14.00
N LEU A 42 -12.89 22.09 12.80
CA LEU A 42 -13.20 23.41 12.23
C LEU A 42 -14.72 23.64 12.11
N ILE A 43 -15.49 22.61 11.73
CA ILE A 43 -16.96 22.69 11.67
C ILE A 43 -17.57 22.86 13.07
N LYS A 44 -17.03 22.17 14.09
CA LYS A 44 -17.51 22.26 15.48
C LYS A 44 -17.24 23.62 16.10
N ASP A 45 -16.08 24.20 15.82
CA ASP A 45 -15.68 25.50 16.35
C ASP A 45 -16.54 26.63 15.73
N GLY A 46 -16.95 26.47 14.47
CA GLY A 46 -18.15 27.13 13.92
C GLY A 46 -18.02 28.63 13.72
N HIS A 47 -16.80 29.14 13.48
CA HIS A 47 -16.58 30.56 13.23
C HIS A 47 -16.71 30.91 11.73
N PRO A 48 -17.22 32.11 11.38
CA PRO A 48 -17.35 32.54 9.97
C PRO A 48 -16.01 32.54 9.20
N GLU A 49 -14.89 32.82 9.89
CA GLU A 49 -13.55 32.76 9.34
C GLU A 49 -13.11 31.33 8.93
N ASP A 50 -13.73 30.29 9.50
CA ASP A 50 -13.36 28.89 9.24
C ASP A 50 -13.93 28.35 7.92
N GLU A 51 -14.86 29.06 7.24
CA GLU A 51 -15.48 28.56 6.01
C GLU A 51 -14.44 28.25 4.92
N TRP A 52 -13.44 29.13 4.79
CA TRP A 52 -12.34 28.92 3.86
C TRP A 52 -11.49 27.71 4.28
N ASP A 53 -11.18 27.58 5.57
CA ASP A 53 -10.36 26.48 6.11
C ASP A 53 -11.05 25.12 6.00
N VAL A 54 -12.37 25.06 6.24
CA VAL A 54 -13.20 23.85 6.03
C VAL A 54 -13.16 23.45 4.56
N LYS A 55 -13.38 24.41 3.65
CA LYS A 55 -13.36 24.14 2.20
C LYS A 55 -11.98 23.69 1.74
N ASN A 56 -10.92 24.34 2.21
CA ASN A 56 -9.56 23.99 1.86
C ASN A 56 -9.18 22.59 2.37
N THR A 57 -9.47 22.29 3.65
CA THR A 57 -9.21 20.98 4.25
C THR A 57 -9.99 19.88 3.54
N THR A 58 -11.24 20.15 3.12
CA THR A 58 -12.05 19.22 2.32
C THR A 58 -11.41 18.91 0.96
N ARG A 59 -10.86 19.92 0.27
CA ARG A 59 -10.16 19.71 -1.02
C ARG A 59 -8.88 18.90 -0.83
N MET A 60 -8.11 19.19 0.22
CA MET A 60 -6.91 18.41 0.54
C MET A 60 -7.27 16.94 0.81
N LYS A 61 -8.33 16.68 1.60
CA LYS A 61 -8.83 15.33 1.86
C LYS A 61 -9.15 14.58 0.57
N GLN A 62 -9.86 15.23 -0.35
CA GLN A 62 -10.22 14.64 -1.65
C GLN A 62 -8.99 14.30 -2.50
N GLU A 63 -7.95 15.14 -2.49
CA GLU A 63 -6.70 14.83 -3.20
C GLU A 63 -5.97 13.64 -2.55
N SER A 64 -5.89 13.58 -1.22
CA SER A 64 -5.30 12.43 -0.52
C SER A 64 -6.11 11.14 -0.75
N GLU A 65 -7.44 11.20 -0.84
CA GLU A 65 -8.29 10.06 -1.20
C GLU A 65 -8.01 9.53 -2.63
N LYS A 66 -7.76 10.42 -3.60
CA LYS A 66 -7.33 10.01 -4.95
C LYS A 66 -5.98 9.31 -4.91
N MET A 67 -5.05 9.77 -4.07
CA MET A 67 -3.75 9.11 -3.89
C MET A 67 -3.88 7.72 -3.29
N ILE A 68 -4.82 7.51 -2.34
CA ILE A 68 -5.13 6.18 -1.83
C ILE A 68 -5.59 5.28 -2.98
N HIS A 69 -6.51 5.75 -3.81
CA HIS A 69 -7.02 4.95 -4.93
C HIS A 69 -5.92 4.54 -5.92
N ASP A 70 -5.12 5.49 -6.41
CA ASP A 70 -4.00 5.20 -7.32
C ASP A 70 -3.01 4.19 -6.71
N THR A 71 -2.59 4.46 -5.48
CA THR A 71 -1.58 3.63 -4.81
C THR A 71 -2.13 2.24 -4.49
N ALA A 72 -3.41 2.13 -4.11
CA ALA A 72 -4.08 0.86 -3.87
C ALA A 72 -4.20 0.04 -5.15
N SER A 73 -4.59 0.63 -6.28
CA SER A 73 -4.63 -0.09 -7.57
C SER A 73 -3.23 -0.57 -8.00
N ARG A 74 -2.19 0.23 -7.76
CA ARG A 74 -0.80 -0.19 -8.00
C ARG A 74 -0.35 -1.30 -7.05
N LEU A 75 -0.85 -1.29 -5.82
CA LEU A 75 -0.59 -2.33 -4.83
C LEU A 75 -1.26 -3.64 -5.20
N GLU A 76 -2.51 -3.62 -5.65
CA GLU A 76 -3.23 -4.79 -6.15
C GLU A 76 -2.45 -5.46 -7.30
N ALA A 77 -1.97 -4.66 -8.27
CA ALA A 77 -1.13 -5.19 -9.35
C ALA A 77 0.17 -5.81 -8.83
N ALA A 78 0.83 -5.19 -7.83
CA ALA A 78 2.04 -5.73 -7.23
C ALA A 78 1.79 -7.03 -6.43
N ILE A 79 0.61 -7.16 -5.80
CA ILE A 79 0.16 -8.37 -5.10
C ILE A 79 -0.02 -9.51 -6.10
N GLU A 80 -0.69 -9.28 -7.23
CA GLU A 80 -0.90 -10.31 -8.26
C GLU A 80 0.42 -10.76 -8.89
N ASP A 81 1.32 -9.82 -9.17
CA ASP A 81 2.69 -10.10 -9.61
C ASP A 81 3.43 -10.99 -8.61
N LEU A 82 3.35 -10.67 -7.32
CA LEU A 82 4.02 -11.41 -6.25
C LEU A 82 3.42 -12.81 -6.05
N ARG A 83 2.09 -12.95 -6.11
CA ARG A 83 1.38 -14.24 -6.07
C ARG A 83 1.87 -15.17 -7.17
N THR A 84 1.86 -14.68 -8.40
CA THR A 84 2.33 -15.42 -9.58
C THR A 84 3.78 -15.89 -9.39
N LEU A 85 4.63 -15.02 -8.84
CA LEU A 85 6.03 -15.34 -8.62
C LEU A 85 6.26 -16.38 -7.51
N ILE A 86 5.49 -16.31 -6.43
CA ILE A 86 5.48 -17.32 -5.35
C ILE A 86 5.09 -18.69 -5.90
N GLU A 87 4.04 -18.77 -6.72
CA GLU A 87 3.64 -20.03 -7.35
C GLU A 87 4.73 -20.62 -8.24
N ASN A 88 5.39 -19.78 -9.05
CA ASN A 88 6.48 -20.21 -9.90
C ASN A 88 7.68 -20.70 -9.09
N ALA A 89 8.01 -20.03 -7.98
CA ALA A 89 9.08 -20.45 -7.08
C ALA A 89 8.78 -21.80 -6.40
N LYS A 90 7.54 -22.05 -5.98
CA LYS A 90 7.09 -23.34 -5.44
C LYS A 90 7.23 -24.47 -6.46
N LYS A 91 6.75 -24.25 -7.69
CA LYS A 91 6.89 -25.20 -8.82
C LYS A 91 8.35 -25.50 -9.15
N ALA A 92 9.24 -24.53 -8.98
CA ALA A 92 10.67 -24.67 -9.18
C ALA A 92 11.42 -25.33 -8.00
N GLY A 93 10.71 -25.75 -6.95
CA GLY A 93 11.29 -26.47 -5.81
C GLY A 93 11.94 -25.58 -4.74
N LEU A 94 11.65 -24.27 -4.70
CA LEU A 94 12.18 -23.33 -3.69
C LEU A 94 11.38 -23.34 -2.37
N ASN A 95 10.73 -24.46 -2.01
CA ASN A 95 9.77 -24.49 -0.90
C ASN A 95 10.35 -24.14 0.48
N GLU A 96 11.65 -24.36 0.69
CA GLU A 96 12.36 -24.01 1.93
C GLU A 96 13.19 -22.72 1.81
N ASP A 97 13.01 -21.96 0.72
CA ASP A 97 13.79 -20.76 0.45
C ASP A 97 13.32 -19.57 1.31
N GLU A 98 14.27 -18.86 1.89
CA GLU A 98 13.99 -17.70 2.75
C GLU A 98 13.30 -16.57 1.97
N GLU A 99 13.69 -16.31 0.73
CA GLU A 99 13.07 -15.24 -0.07
C GLU A 99 11.63 -15.60 -0.46
N LEU A 100 11.30 -16.89 -0.59
CA LEU A 100 9.92 -17.35 -0.78
C LEU A 100 9.09 -17.11 0.48
N ARG A 101 9.59 -17.51 1.65
CA ARG A 101 8.89 -17.31 2.92
C ARG A 101 8.65 -15.83 3.23
N ASN A 102 9.65 -14.99 2.98
CA ASN A 102 9.53 -13.53 3.14
C ASN A 102 8.49 -12.94 2.18
N ALA A 103 8.43 -13.44 0.94
CA ALA A 103 7.42 -13.03 -0.03
C ALA A 103 6.00 -13.41 0.40
N GLU A 104 5.80 -14.61 0.95
CA GLU A 104 4.51 -15.06 1.47
C GLU A 104 4.04 -14.24 2.69
N GLU A 105 4.96 -13.94 3.61
CA GLU A 105 4.66 -13.10 4.77
C GLU A 105 4.30 -11.68 4.35
N ALA A 106 5.08 -11.08 3.44
CA ALA A 106 4.78 -9.77 2.88
C ALA A 106 3.43 -9.75 2.15
N LEU A 107 3.15 -10.78 1.34
CA LEU A 107 1.88 -10.90 0.64
C LEU A 107 0.70 -10.90 1.63
N LYS A 108 0.81 -11.64 2.73
CA LYS A 108 -0.21 -11.64 3.78
C LYS A 108 -0.37 -10.26 4.42
N SER A 109 0.73 -9.67 4.90
CA SER A 109 0.71 -8.37 5.57
C SER A 109 0.13 -7.26 4.69
N VAL A 110 0.45 -7.27 3.40
CA VAL A 110 0.01 -6.23 2.47
C VAL A 110 -1.45 -6.44 2.04
N THR A 111 -1.91 -7.69 1.93
CA THR A 111 -3.32 -8.00 1.67
C THR A 111 -4.20 -7.55 2.84
N ASP A 112 -3.73 -7.70 4.08
CA ASP A 112 -4.45 -7.21 5.28
C ASP A 112 -4.52 -5.66 5.35
N THR A 113 -3.72 -4.96 4.53
CA THR A 113 -3.65 -3.49 4.52
C THR A 113 -4.61 -2.86 3.51
N ILE A 114 -5.17 -3.63 2.55
CA ILE A 114 -6.17 -3.17 1.59
C ILE A 114 -7.54 -3.25 2.25
#